data_AF-R6YVC9-F1
#
_entry.id   AF-R6YVC9-F1
#
_cell.length_a   1.000
_cell.length_b   1.000
_cell.length_c   1.000
_cell.angle_alpha   90.00
_cell.angle_beta   90.00
_cell.angle_gamma   90.00
#
_symmetry.space_group_name_H-M   'P 1'
#
loop_
_entity.id
_entity.type
_entity.pdbx_description
1 polymer ?
#
loop_
_entity_poly.entity_id
_entity_poly.type
_entity_poly.pdbx_seq_one_letter_code
_entity_poly.pdbx_strand_id
1 'polypeptide(L)'
;MGGAGAVEVLYAKEAKDAPDPKAFMAEKEAEYTKLFANPYNAAKYGYIDDVIEPRNTRFRIIRALQQLQTKKLTNPAKKHGNIPL
;
A
#
# COMPACT_ATOMS: atom_id res chain seq x y z
N MET A 1 3.77 5.56 4.23
CA MET A 1 4.08 7.00 4.21
C MET A 1 3.18 7.66 3.18
N GLY A 2 2.78 8.93 3.36
CA GLY A 2 2.02 9.68 2.34
C GLY A 2 2.89 10.18 1.19
N GLY A 3 2.26 10.59 0.08
CA GLY A 3 2.94 11.11 -1.12
C GLY A 3 3.89 12.27 -0.82
N ALA A 4 3.38 13.34 -0.18
CA ALA A 4 4.18 14.48 0.28
C ALA A 4 5.45 14.06 1.03
N GLY A 5 5.31 13.25 2.09
CA GLY A 5 6.45 12.85 2.91
C GLY A 5 7.48 12.00 2.17
N ALA A 6 7.05 11.18 1.21
CA ALA A 6 7.97 10.41 0.38
C ALA A 6 8.77 11.32 -0.56
N VAL A 7 8.11 12.30 -1.18
CA VAL A 7 8.74 13.26 -2.08
C VAL A 7 9.70 14.18 -1.34
N GLU A 8 9.36 14.62 -0.12
CA GLU A 8 10.25 15.42 0.73
C GLU A 8 11.59 14.73 1.00
N VAL A 9 11.58 13.42 1.21
CA VAL A 9 12.80 12.65 1.44
C VAL A 9 13.54 12.40 0.12
N LEU A 10 12.82 12.07 -0.95
CA LEU A 10 13.41 11.68 -2.23
C LEU A 10 14.04 12.85 -2.99
N TYR A 11 13.40 14.02 -2.97
CA TYR A 11 13.77 15.19 -3.77
C TYR A 11 14.29 16.36 -2.92
N ALA A 12 14.72 16.06 -1.68
CA ALA A 12 15.18 17.06 -0.71
C ALA A 12 16.33 17.94 -1.22
N LYS A 13 17.15 17.44 -2.15
CA LYS A 13 18.31 18.15 -2.70
C LYS A 13 17.90 18.99 -3.90
N GLU A 14 17.18 18.39 -4.83
CA GLU A 14 16.68 19.00 -6.06
C GLU A 14 15.72 20.17 -5.76
N ALA A 15 14.90 20.03 -4.70
CA ALA A 15 14.03 21.10 -4.25
C ALA A 15 14.80 22.32 -3.71
N LYS A 16 16.02 22.16 -3.19
CA LYS A 16 16.84 23.28 -2.70
C LYS A 16 17.47 24.09 -3.83
N ASP A 17 17.82 23.40 -4.92
CA ASP A 17 18.42 24.01 -6.11
C ASP A 17 17.36 24.56 -7.08
N ALA A 18 16.08 24.26 -6.83
CA ALA A 18 14.95 24.70 -7.65
C ALA A 18 14.67 26.21 -7.48
N PRO A 19 14.29 26.92 -8.56
CA PRO A 19 13.91 28.34 -8.48
C PRO A 19 12.69 28.60 -7.61
N ASP A 20 11.73 27.67 -7.61
CA ASP A 20 10.57 27.65 -6.71
C ASP A 20 10.45 26.26 -6.08
N PRO A 21 11.02 26.06 -4.87
CA PRO A 21 10.97 24.79 -4.16
C PRO A 21 9.54 24.29 -3.91
N LYS A 22 8.58 25.19 -3.67
CA LYS A 22 7.20 24.79 -3.36
C LYS A 22 6.48 24.28 -4.59
N ALA A 23 6.62 24.98 -5.71
CA ALA A 23 6.03 24.54 -6.98
C ALA A 23 6.64 23.21 -7.44
N PHE A 24 7.96 23.06 -7.33
CA PHE A 24 8.67 21.81 -7.67
C PHE A 24 8.19 20.63 -6.82
N MET A 25 8.04 20.83 -5.51
CA MET A 25 7.57 19.79 -4.60
C MET A 25 6.12 19.38 -4.88
N ALA A 26 5.24 20.33 -5.17
CA ALA A 26 3.85 20.04 -5.53
C ALA A 26 3.74 19.24 -6.84
N GLU A 27 4.56 19.57 -7.84
CA GLU A 27 4.64 18.81 -9.10
C GLU A 27 5.11 17.37 -8.84
N LYS A 28 6.19 17.21 -8.08
CA LYS A 28 6.74 15.89 -7.76
C LYS A 28 5.80 15.05 -6.91
N GLU A 29 5.05 15.66 -5.99
CA GLU A 29 4.00 14.98 -5.25
C GLU A 29 2.87 14.47 -6.16
N ALA A 30 2.41 15.29 -7.10
CA ALA A 30 1.39 14.88 -8.05
C ALA A 30 1.88 13.72 -8.95
N GLU A 31 3.12 13.81 -9.43
CA GLU A 31 3.78 12.75 -10.21
C GLU A 31 3.89 11.45 -9.39
N TYR A 32 4.42 11.55 -8.16
CA TYR A 32 4.57 10.43 -7.25
C TYR A 32 3.23 9.76 -6.93
N THR A 33 2.21 10.55 -6.65
CA THR A 33 0.86 10.05 -6.35
C THR A 33 0.28 9.29 -7.55
N LYS A 34 0.41 9.84 -8.76
CA LYS A 34 -0.05 9.18 -9.98
C LYS A 34 0.68 7.85 -10.21
N LEU A 35 2.00 7.83 -10.04
CA LEU A 35 2.83 6.67 -10.32
C LEU A 35 2.76 5.59 -9.25
N PHE A 36 2.70 5.96 -7.97
CA PHE A 36 2.87 5.05 -6.84
C PHE A 36 1.62 4.88 -5.98
N ALA A 37 0.80 5.92 -5.80
CA ALA A 37 -0.41 5.86 -4.97
C ALA A 37 -1.62 5.27 -5.73
N ASN A 38 -1.37 4.22 -6.51
CA ASN A 38 -2.37 3.43 -7.19
C ASN A 38 -2.24 1.95 -6.77
N PRO A 39 -3.32 1.16 -6.85
CA PRO A 39 -3.29 -0.22 -6.38
C PRO A 39 -2.49 -1.16 -7.31
N TYR A 40 -2.18 -0.74 -8.54
CA TYR A 40 -1.61 -1.60 -9.56
C TYR A 40 -0.14 -1.96 -9.30
N ASN A 41 0.59 -1.08 -8.62
CA ASN A 41 1.95 -1.44 -8.18
C ASN A 41 1.93 -2.60 -7.18
N ALA A 42 1.03 -2.56 -6.20
CA ALA A 42 0.89 -3.65 -5.24
C ALA A 42 0.43 -4.95 -5.91
N ALA A 43 -0.47 -4.85 -6.90
CA ALA A 43 -0.92 -6.00 -7.69
C ALA A 43 0.23 -6.64 -8.47
N LYS A 44 1.12 -5.84 -9.08
CA LYS A 44 2.29 -6.33 -9.82
C LYS A 44 3.23 -7.21 -8.98
N TYR A 45 3.34 -6.92 -7.69
CA TYR A 45 4.17 -7.69 -6.75
C TYR A 45 3.42 -8.84 -6.06
N GLY A 46 2.11 -9.01 -6.33
CA GLY A 46 1.29 -10.03 -5.68
C GLY A 46 1.03 -9.76 -4.20
N TYR A 47 1.17 -8.52 -3.74
CA TYR A 47 0.79 -8.14 -2.36
C TYR A 47 -0.73 -8.10 -2.18
N ILE A 48 -1.45 -7.84 -3.27
CA ILE A 48 -2.90 -7.96 -3.35
C ILE A 48 -3.24 -8.95 -4.47
N ASP A 49 -4.30 -9.72 -4.27
CA ASP A 49 -4.72 -10.74 -5.23
C ASP A 49 -5.38 -10.13 -6.48
N ASP A 50 -6.14 -9.04 -6.34
CA ASP A 50 -6.91 -8.45 -7.44
C ASP A 50 -7.30 -6.98 -7.17
N VAL A 51 -7.54 -6.21 -8.24
CA VAL A 51 -8.15 -4.87 -8.21
C VAL A 51 -9.57 -4.99 -8.76
N ILE A 52 -10.57 -4.81 -7.89
CA ILE A 52 -11.97 -5.10 -8.23
C ILE A 52 -12.81 -3.83 -8.35
N GLU A 53 -13.87 -3.89 -9.14
CA GLU A 53 -14.91 -2.86 -9.07
C GLU A 53 -15.57 -2.85 -7.68
N PRO A 54 -15.86 -1.67 -7.09
CA PRO A 54 -16.39 -1.58 -5.73
C PRO A 54 -17.66 -2.41 -5.48
N ARG A 55 -18.56 -2.48 -6.47
CA ARG A 55 -19.80 -3.28 -6.39
C ARG A 55 -19.58 -4.79 -6.24
N ASN A 56 -18.41 -5.30 -6.67
CA ASN A 56 -18.09 -6.72 -6.60
C ASN A 56 -17.52 -7.16 -5.24
N THR A 57 -17.31 -6.22 -4.31
CA THR A 57 -16.73 -6.49 -2.98
C THR A 57 -17.48 -7.60 -2.24
N ARG A 58 -18.81 -7.52 -2.16
CA ARG A 58 -19.63 -8.54 -1.48
C ARG A 58 -19.46 -9.93 -2.11
N PHE A 59 -19.50 -10.00 -3.43
CA PHE A 59 -19.34 -11.26 -4.17
C PHE A 59 -17.95 -11.89 -3.93
N ARG A 60 -16.89 -11.08 -3.97
CA ARG A 60 -15.51 -11.54 -3.74
C ARG A 60 -15.31 -12.04 -2.31
N ILE A 61 -15.85 -11.34 -1.32
CA ILE A 61 -15.78 -11.76 0.08
C ILE A 61 -16.49 -13.10 0.30
N ILE A 62 -17.71 -13.28 -0.23
CA ILE A 62 -18.46 -14.54 -0.08
C ILE A 62 -17.65 -15.71 -0.63
N ARG A 63 -17.09 -15.58 -1.84
CA ARG A 63 -16.27 -16.62 -2.45
C ARG A 63 -15.00 -16.93 -1.67
N ALA A 64 -14.29 -15.90 -1.21
CA ALA A 64 -13.09 -16.08 -0.41
C ALA A 64 -13.40 -16.84 0.90
N LEU A 65 -14.50 -16.47 1.59
CA LEU A 65 -14.92 -17.15 2.81
C LEU A 65 -15.33 -18.61 2.57
N GLN A 66 -16.04 -18.90 1.48
CA GLN A 66 -16.38 -20.27 1.09
C GLN A 66 -15.13 -21.12 0.82
N GLN A 67 -14.15 -20.57 0.10
CA GLN A 67 -12.89 -21.27 -0.17
C GLN A 67 -12.06 -21.50 1.11
N LEU A 68 -12.09 -20.56 2.04
CA LEU A 68 -11.34 -20.62 3.29
C LEU A 68 -12.03 -21.43 4.39
N GLN A 69 -13.25 -21.93 4.16
CA GLN A 69 -14.09 -22.58 5.18
C GLN A 69 -13.39 -23.75 5.89
N THR A 70 -12.52 -24.48 5.20
CA THR A 70 -11.82 -25.66 5.73
C THR A 70 -10.34 -25.41 6.00
N LYS A 71 -9.86 -24.16 5.92
CA LYS A 71 -8.46 -23.82 6.13
C LYS A 71 -8.05 -24.13 7.58
N LYS A 72 -7.05 -24.99 7.75
CA LYS A 72 -6.39 -25.27 9.03
C LYS A 72 -4.96 -24.75 9.00
N LEU A 73 -4.56 -24.04 10.05
CA LEU A 73 -3.20 -23.55 10.25
C LEU A 73 -2.71 -24.02 11.62
N THR A 74 -1.51 -24.55 11.69
CA THR A 74 -0.84 -24.89 12.95
C THR A 74 0.27 -23.90 13.24
N ASN A 75 0.46 -23.58 14.51
CA ASN A 75 1.54 -22.72 14.99
C ASN A 75 2.52 -23.57 15.81
N PRO A 76 3.79 -23.12 15.96
CA PRO A 76 4.74 -23.77 16.87
C PRO A 76 4.20 -23.87 18.31
N ALA A 77 4.54 -24.96 19.00
CA ALA A 77 4.07 -25.22 20.36
C ALA A 77 4.66 -24.20 21.36
N LYS A 78 3.78 -23.58 22.16
CA LYS A 78 4.12 -22.61 23.22
C LYS A 78 3.01 -22.55 24.26
N LYS A 79 3.30 -22.11 25.48
CA LYS A 79 2.29 -21.88 26.53
C LYS A 79 1.34 -20.73 26.16
N HIS A 80 1.91 -19.60 25.74
CA HIS A 80 1.21 -18.42 25.24
C HIS A 80 2.18 -17.55 24.42
N GLY A 81 1.69 -16.46 23.81
CA GLY A 81 2.54 -15.44 23.20
C GLY A 81 3.12 -14.46 24.23
N ASN A 82 3.98 -13.55 23.77
CA ASN A 82 4.47 -12.41 24.55
C ASN A 82 4.26 -11.14 23.74
N ILE A 83 3.04 -10.60 23.77
CA ILE A 83 2.73 -9.35 23.05
C ILE A 83 3.40 -8.18 23.79
N PRO A 84 3.91 -7.15 23.09
CA PRO A 84 4.37 -5.93 23.76
C PRO A 84 3.26 -5.35 24.67
N LEU A 85 3.60 -5.06 25.93
CA LEU A 85 2.71 -4.42 26.91
C LEU A 85 2.90 -2.90 26.94
#